data_AF-A8T1R3-F1
#
_entry.id   AF-A8T1R3-F1
#
_cell.length_a   1.000
_cell.length_b   1.000
_cell.length_c   1.000
_cell.angle_alpha   90.00
_cell.angle_beta   90.00
_cell.angle_gamma   90.00
#
_symmetry.space_group_name_H-M   'P 1'
#
loop_
_entity.id
_entity.type
_entity.pdbx_description
1 polymer ?
#
loop_
_entity_poly.entity_id
_entity_poly.type
_entity_poly.pdbx_seq_one_letter_code
_entity_poly.pdbx_strand_id
1 'polypeptide(L)'
;MLDLIRPMFFRTNTVSLTLSAFLASSIFVTASTLAADSSLITDSALTTDSTNATNTGFASQNPIQPETQFALAQQLTQDRDQESTNDARYWLEQSALQGYLPAQKQLAEDYARGLNGSINDTQAIYWFTSVALSDPTDRGYLLANFIQHHQAGISNSELVEAWYQLAALKNPQAEHAYSQFLEDRFNRLREKQVSEIIELDKRASDTERQNTVAPQQELNAEDAKIWYVAGVLAVVLILIGGALGYRIRTQKSKSFAESETAKSQQLETQVKELTFVNKQLKRQLEKVFKEFKKIRSQSDNQKLLIACAMFGYTPLSIPDSKAVRLRYKQLSKLYHPDTRGTEEEMKRLNQAFKLLSQNMTKA
;
A
#
# COMPACT_ATOMS: atom_id res chain seq x y z
N MET A 1 -47.67 52.48 24.07
CA MET A 1 -46.49 52.07 23.28
C MET A 1 -46.81 50.69 22.72
N LEU A 2 -47.66 50.56 21.69
CA LEU A 2 -47.32 50.63 20.26
C LEU A 2 -46.10 49.74 19.96
N ASP A 3 -46.31 48.50 19.47
CA ASP A 3 -46.37 48.14 18.04
C ASP A 3 -44.93 47.99 17.48
N LEU A 4 -44.49 47.08 16.61
CA LEU A 4 -45.06 46.24 15.55
C LEU A 4 -43.88 45.33 15.05
N ILE A 5 -44.09 44.04 14.74
CA ILE A 5 -43.99 43.41 13.39
C ILE A 5 -42.59 43.26 12.71
N ARG A 6 -42.32 42.00 12.29
CA ARG A 6 -41.42 41.40 11.25
C ARG A 6 -41.42 42.17 9.88
N PRO A 7 -40.91 41.65 8.73
CA PRO A 7 -39.64 41.01 8.31
C PRO A 7 -39.12 41.59 6.93
N MET A 8 -38.29 40.81 6.21
CA MET A 8 -38.01 40.82 4.74
C MET A 8 -36.96 41.80 4.19
N PHE A 9 -35.97 41.30 3.44
CA PHE A 9 -35.92 41.46 1.99
C PHE A 9 -34.88 40.54 1.31
N PHE A 10 -35.37 39.80 0.32
CA PHE A 10 -34.63 39.21 -0.80
C PHE A 10 -33.91 40.31 -1.60
N ARG A 11 -32.73 40.02 -2.17
CA ARG A 11 -32.39 40.54 -3.50
C ARG A 11 -31.40 39.63 -4.24
N THR A 12 -31.95 38.96 -5.24
CA THR A 12 -31.27 38.49 -6.44
C THR A 12 -30.62 39.66 -7.19
N ASN A 13 -29.44 39.48 -7.78
CA ASN A 13 -29.14 40.14 -9.05
C ASN A 13 -28.12 39.36 -9.86
N THR A 14 -28.60 38.89 -11.00
CA THR A 14 -27.89 38.49 -12.21
C THR A 14 -27.43 39.76 -12.96
N VAL A 15 -26.43 39.62 -13.85
CA VAL A 15 -26.40 40.08 -15.27
C VAL A 15 -24.98 40.47 -15.77
N SER A 16 -24.63 39.85 -16.91
CA SER A 16 -23.74 40.23 -18.05
C SER A 16 -22.24 40.47 -17.83
N LEU A 17 -21.35 39.69 -18.45
CA LEU A 17 -20.92 39.72 -19.87
C LEU A 17 -20.17 41.01 -20.26
N THR A 18 -18.84 40.91 -20.37
CA THR A 18 -18.06 41.63 -21.40
C THR A 18 -16.96 40.73 -21.94
N LEU A 19 -16.83 40.80 -23.26
CA LEU A 19 -16.02 40.00 -24.17
C LEU A 19 -14.71 40.75 -24.51
N SER A 20 -13.72 40.00 -25.00
CA SER A 20 -12.72 40.36 -26.03
C SER A 20 -11.27 40.70 -25.63
N ALA A 21 -10.39 39.83 -26.15
CA ALA A 21 -9.23 40.07 -27.02
C ALA A 21 -7.95 40.77 -26.47
N PHE A 22 -6.80 40.09 -26.62
CA PHE A 22 -5.50 40.60 -27.12
C PHE A 22 -4.53 39.39 -27.23
N LEU A 23 -4.47 38.70 -28.37
CA LEU A 23 -3.55 38.85 -29.52
C LEU A 23 -2.05 38.67 -29.23
N ALA A 24 -1.51 37.69 -29.95
CA ALA A 24 -0.13 37.26 -30.04
C ALA A 24 0.81 38.36 -30.55
N SER A 25 2.04 38.34 -30.04
CA SER A 25 3.20 38.97 -30.68
C SER A 25 4.38 38.01 -30.62
N SER A 26 4.74 37.44 -31.77
CA SER A 26 6.04 36.84 -32.03
C SER A 26 6.57 37.53 -33.27
N ILE A 27 7.57 38.41 -33.05
CA ILE A 27 8.26 39.11 -34.12
C ILE A 27 9.61 38.44 -34.33
N PHE A 28 9.81 38.05 -35.58
CA PHE A 28 11.04 37.67 -36.27
C PHE A 28 12.23 38.60 -35.98
N VAL A 29 13.43 38.03 -35.74
CA VAL A 29 14.70 38.68 -36.08
C VAL A 29 15.65 37.67 -36.75
N THR A 30 15.63 37.78 -38.08
CA THR A 30 16.66 37.62 -39.14
C THR A 30 18.00 36.91 -38.91
N ALA A 31 18.31 36.06 -39.90
CA ALA A 31 19.60 35.47 -40.25
C ALA A 31 20.49 36.40 -41.11
N SER A 32 21.81 36.24 -41.02
CA SER A 32 22.88 36.54 -42.01
C SER A 32 24.20 36.00 -41.43
N THR A 33 24.74 34.84 -41.84
CA THR A 33 25.64 34.54 -42.98
C THR A 33 26.95 35.33 -43.06
N LEU A 34 28.07 34.66 -42.74
CA LEU A 34 29.38 34.60 -43.43
C LEU A 34 30.33 33.81 -42.49
N ALA A 35 31.32 33.02 -42.88
CA ALA A 35 31.74 32.26 -44.05
C ALA A 35 33.10 31.60 -43.66
N ALA A 36 33.58 30.68 -44.49
CA ALA A 36 34.92 30.11 -44.55
C ALA A 36 35.28 29.03 -43.50
N ASP A 37 35.99 27.96 -43.83
CA ASP A 37 36.24 27.25 -45.08
C ASP A 37 36.82 25.88 -44.69
N SER A 38 36.75 24.95 -45.62
CA SER A 38 37.10 23.53 -45.51
C SER A 38 38.60 23.31 -45.73
N SER A 39 39.25 22.39 -45.01
CA SER A 39 40.08 21.29 -45.58
C SER A 39 41.00 20.53 -44.61
N LEU A 40 40.98 19.21 -44.79
CA LEU A 40 42.07 18.21 -44.78
C LEU A 40 42.80 17.74 -43.49
N ILE A 41 42.58 16.43 -43.21
CA ILE A 41 43.53 15.30 -42.98
C ILE A 41 44.79 15.54 -42.11
N THR A 42 44.95 14.81 -41.00
CA THR A 42 45.96 13.73 -40.76
C THR A 42 46.12 13.38 -39.27
N ASP A 43 46.48 12.12 -39.07
CA ASP A 43 46.80 11.39 -37.83
C ASP A 43 47.58 12.16 -36.76
N SER A 44 47.38 11.80 -35.49
CA SER A 44 48.48 11.25 -34.68
C SER A 44 48.03 10.88 -33.26
N ALA A 45 48.63 9.80 -32.80
CA ALA A 45 48.40 9.14 -31.54
C ALA A 45 49.11 9.82 -30.35
N LEU A 46 48.67 9.39 -29.18
CA LEU A 46 49.39 9.25 -27.90
C LEU A 46 49.43 10.42 -26.89
N THR A 47 48.87 10.07 -25.73
CA THR A 47 49.22 10.41 -24.34
C THR A 47 48.87 11.78 -23.77
N THR A 48 47.93 11.82 -22.80
CA THR A 48 48.28 11.83 -21.36
C THR A 48 47.01 11.77 -20.47
N ASP A 49 47.03 10.80 -19.56
CA ASP A 49 46.50 10.69 -18.20
C ASP A 49 45.17 11.28 -17.67
N SER A 50 44.54 10.40 -16.86
CA SER A 50 43.57 10.62 -15.77
C SER A 50 42.14 10.97 -16.22
N THR A 51 41.08 10.24 -15.87
CA THR A 51 40.72 9.66 -14.58
C THR A 51 39.77 8.47 -14.76
N ASN A 52 39.76 7.61 -13.74
CA ASN A 52 38.88 6.46 -13.55
C ASN A 52 37.42 6.71 -13.94
N ALA A 53 37.00 6.15 -15.06
CA ALA A 53 35.59 5.91 -15.38
C ALA A 53 35.49 4.59 -16.15
N THR A 54 35.78 3.48 -15.48
CA THR A 54 35.26 2.17 -15.92
C THR A 54 33.81 2.09 -15.45
N ASN A 55 32.86 2.52 -16.26
CA ASN A 55 32.15 1.62 -17.18
C ASN A 55 31.69 0.34 -16.48
N THR A 56 30.64 0.46 -15.67
CA THR A 56 29.66 -0.63 -15.53
C THR A 56 28.48 -0.26 -16.41
N GLY A 57 28.44 -0.93 -17.55
CA GLY A 57 27.45 -0.74 -18.59
C GLY A 57 26.03 -0.92 -18.09
N PHE A 58 25.15 -0.16 -18.74
CA PHE A 58 23.73 -0.35 -18.89
C PHE A 58 23.33 -1.83 -18.96
N ALA A 59 23.05 -2.42 -17.80
CA ALA A 59 22.25 -3.61 -17.67
C ALA A 59 20.95 -3.16 -17.01
N SER A 60 19.86 -3.22 -17.76
CA SER A 60 18.50 -3.19 -17.26
C SER A 60 18.35 -4.11 -16.05
N GLN A 61 18.23 -3.54 -14.85
CA GLN A 61 17.89 -4.22 -13.61
C GLN A 61 17.66 -3.18 -12.50
N ASN A 62 16.57 -3.33 -11.75
CA ASN A 62 16.27 -2.52 -10.56
C ASN A 62 17.54 -2.27 -9.73
N PRO A 63 17.83 -1.02 -9.30
CA PRO A 63 18.99 -0.75 -8.45
C PRO A 63 18.93 -1.62 -7.19
N ILE A 64 19.98 -2.39 -6.94
CA ILE A 64 20.05 -3.34 -5.81
C ILE A 64 20.63 -2.65 -4.58
N GLN A 65 21.59 -1.74 -4.76
CA GLN A 65 22.28 -1.07 -3.67
C GLN A 65 21.45 0.07 -3.09
N PRO A 66 21.41 0.23 -1.75
CA PRO A 66 20.59 1.25 -1.11
C PRO A 66 20.95 2.67 -1.53
N GLU A 67 22.23 2.98 -1.74
CA GLU A 67 22.71 4.30 -2.16
C GLU A 67 22.17 4.64 -3.55
N THR A 68 22.18 3.67 -4.47
CA THR A 68 21.66 3.84 -5.84
C THR A 68 20.15 3.97 -5.87
N GLN A 69 19.44 3.24 -5.02
CA GLN A 69 17.98 3.37 -4.86
C GLN A 69 17.60 4.75 -4.31
N PHE A 70 18.36 5.23 -3.33
CA PHE A 70 18.17 6.57 -2.76
C PHE A 70 18.46 7.69 -3.78
N ALA A 71 19.55 7.55 -4.55
CA ALA A 71 19.89 8.51 -5.60
C ALA A 71 18.80 8.56 -6.70
N LEU A 72 18.28 7.40 -7.10
CA LEU A 72 17.16 7.32 -8.04
C LEU A 72 15.91 8.00 -7.48
N ALA A 73 15.59 7.76 -6.21
CA ALA A 73 14.45 8.42 -5.56
C ALA A 73 14.58 9.95 -5.52
N GLN A 74 15.79 10.46 -5.27
CA GLN A 74 16.05 11.90 -5.32
C GLN A 74 15.86 12.48 -6.72
N GLN A 75 16.29 11.76 -7.76
CA GLN A 75 16.08 12.17 -9.14
C GLN A 75 14.58 12.24 -9.46
N LEU A 76 13.83 11.20 -9.12
CA LEU A 76 12.37 11.14 -9.35
C LEU A 76 11.60 12.21 -8.54
N THR A 77 12.10 12.61 -7.37
CA THR A 77 11.49 13.68 -6.57
C THR A 77 11.62 15.06 -7.24
N GLN A 78 12.63 15.27 -8.12
CA GLN A 78 12.79 16.53 -8.86
C GLN A 78 11.79 16.63 -10.02
N ASP A 79 11.44 15.50 -10.63
CA ASP A 79 10.41 15.41 -11.65
C ASP A 79 9.03 15.50 -10.99
N ARG A 80 8.39 16.67 -11.07
CA ARG A 80 7.14 17.01 -10.34
C ARG A 80 5.86 16.38 -10.91
N ASP A 81 5.96 15.19 -11.49
CA ASP A 81 4.82 14.43 -12.00
C ASP A 81 4.29 13.48 -10.92
N GLN A 82 2.96 13.32 -10.85
CA GLN A 82 2.30 12.50 -9.81
C GLN A 82 2.77 11.03 -9.82
N GLU A 83 3.07 10.48 -10.99
CA GLU A 83 3.59 9.11 -11.14
C GLU A 83 5.03 9.00 -10.64
N SER A 84 5.88 9.96 -11.02
CA SER A 84 7.27 10.09 -10.52
C SER A 84 7.33 10.23 -9.00
N THR A 85 6.33 10.90 -8.44
CA THR A 85 6.18 11.14 -7.00
C THR A 85 5.95 9.83 -6.23
N ASN A 86 5.04 8.97 -6.69
CA ASN A 86 4.79 7.66 -6.09
C ASN A 86 5.99 6.72 -6.24
N ASP A 87 6.64 6.73 -7.41
CA ASP A 87 7.84 5.93 -7.67
C ASP A 87 9.02 6.37 -6.77
N ALA A 88 9.14 7.68 -6.51
CA ALA A 88 10.17 8.20 -5.62
C ALA A 88 9.99 7.69 -4.17
N ARG A 89 8.77 7.71 -3.62
CA ARG A 89 8.49 7.14 -2.28
C ARG A 89 8.79 5.64 -2.23
N TYR A 90 8.40 4.90 -3.27
CA TYR A 90 8.71 3.47 -3.38
C TYR A 90 10.22 3.21 -3.31
N TRP A 91 11.03 3.96 -4.05
CA TRP A 91 12.48 3.78 -4.05
C TRP A 91 13.14 4.21 -2.72
N LEU A 92 12.60 5.24 -2.06
CA LEU A 92 12.99 5.60 -0.70
C LEU A 92 12.71 4.44 0.28
N GLU A 93 11.55 3.80 0.19
CA GLU A 93 11.20 2.65 1.03
C GLU A 93 12.15 1.47 0.83
N GLN A 94 12.47 1.12 -0.42
CA GLN A 94 13.39 0.02 -0.71
C GLN A 94 14.78 0.30 -0.10
N SER A 95 15.27 1.53 -0.22
CA SER A 95 16.56 1.92 0.36
C SER A 95 16.52 1.93 1.91
N ALA A 96 15.44 2.46 2.49
CA ALA A 96 15.24 2.54 3.93
C ALA A 96 15.12 1.15 4.58
N LEU A 97 14.45 0.20 3.92
CA LEU A 97 14.32 -1.20 4.36
C LEU A 97 15.66 -1.94 4.39
N GLN A 98 16.62 -1.55 3.55
CA GLN A 98 17.99 -2.06 3.60
C GLN A 98 18.83 -1.43 4.73
N GLY A 99 18.26 -0.52 5.51
CA GLY A 99 18.95 0.12 6.63
C GLY A 99 19.70 1.41 6.26
N TYR A 100 19.48 1.96 5.06
CA TYR A 100 20.18 3.16 4.64
C TYR A 100 19.65 4.40 5.33
N LEU A 101 20.45 4.93 6.26
CA LEU A 101 20.02 5.97 7.18
C LEU A 101 19.54 7.27 6.50
N PRO A 102 20.20 7.78 5.43
CA PRO A 102 19.70 8.95 4.70
C PRO A 102 18.30 8.72 4.11
N ALA A 103 18.02 7.53 3.58
CA ALA A 103 16.69 7.19 3.07
C ALA A 103 15.66 7.11 4.21
N GLN A 104 16.00 6.53 5.36
CA GLN A 104 15.08 6.48 6.51
C GLN A 104 14.69 7.88 7.00
N LYS A 105 15.66 8.80 7.11
CA LYS A 105 15.40 10.20 7.50
C LYS A 105 14.49 10.90 6.49
N GLN A 106 14.83 10.79 5.21
CA GLN A 106 14.05 11.43 4.16
C GLN A 106 12.64 10.84 4.04
N LEU A 107 12.48 9.53 4.22
CA LEU A 107 11.19 8.86 4.20
C LEU A 107 10.32 9.24 5.40
N ALA A 108 10.91 9.41 6.59
CA ALA A 108 10.20 9.91 7.76
C ALA A 108 9.66 11.34 7.53
N GLU A 109 10.49 12.22 6.96
CA GLU A 109 10.07 13.58 6.59
C GLU A 109 9.03 13.61 5.48
N ASP A 110 9.16 12.72 4.48
CA ASP A 110 8.20 12.57 3.40
C ASP A 110 6.82 12.17 3.94
N TYR A 111 6.75 11.18 4.82
CA TYR A 111 5.48 10.78 5.45
C TYR A 111 4.89 11.86 6.36
N ALA A 112 5.72 12.66 7.02
CA ALA A 112 5.29 13.76 7.89
C ALA A 112 4.73 14.96 7.10
N ARG A 113 5.32 15.28 5.94
CA ARG A 113 4.97 16.47 5.16
C ARG A 113 4.14 16.17 3.91
N GLY A 114 4.06 14.91 3.50
CA GLY A 114 3.40 14.49 2.27
C GLY A 114 4.09 15.00 1.01
N LEU A 115 5.43 14.92 0.95
CA LEU A 115 6.20 15.43 -0.19
C LEU A 115 5.94 14.59 -1.44
N ASN A 116 5.93 13.27 -1.27
CA ASN A 116 5.88 12.28 -2.32
C ASN A 116 4.61 11.42 -2.26
N GLY A 117 3.49 11.99 -1.78
CA GLY A 117 2.21 11.31 -1.59
C GLY A 117 1.47 11.80 -0.35
N SER A 118 0.42 11.10 0.09
CA SER A 118 -0.35 11.52 1.26
C SER A 118 0.47 11.49 2.55
N ILE A 119 0.18 12.43 3.45
CA ILE A 119 0.68 12.45 4.84
C ILE A 119 0.24 11.17 5.56
N ASN A 120 1.12 10.58 6.34
CA ASN A 120 0.82 9.44 7.20
C ASN A 120 1.68 9.50 8.48
N ASP A 121 1.10 10.05 9.54
CA ASP A 121 1.79 10.27 10.81
C ASP A 121 2.26 8.95 11.45
N THR A 122 1.48 7.87 11.33
CA THR A 122 1.87 6.54 11.85
C THR A 122 3.15 6.03 11.20
N GLN A 123 3.25 6.15 9.87
CA GLN A 123 4.46 5.77 9.13
C GLN A 123 5.63 6.72 9.42
N ALA A 124 5.38 8.02 9.57
CA ALA A 124 6.40 8.99 9.97
C ALA A 124 7.00 8.62 11.34
N ILE A 125 6.16 8.33 12.33
CA ILE A 125 6.59 7.88 13.68
C ILE A 125 7.42 6.60 13.58
N TYR A 126 6.97 5.62 12.80
CA TYR A 126 7.71 4.37 12.59
C TYR A 126 9.13 4.64 12.08
N TRP A 127 9.27 5.44 11.01
CA TRP A 127 10.58 5.72 10.43
C TRP A 127 11.44 6.63 11.32
N PHE A 128 10.87 7.62 12.00
CA PHE A 128 11.60 8.41 13.01
C PHE A 128 12.09 7.54 14.17
N THR A 129 11.28 6.56 14.60
CA THR A 129 11.68 5.60 15.64
C THR A 129 12.80 4.68 15.13
N SER A 130 12.74 4.25 13.86
CA SER A 130 13.82 3.50 13.23
C SER A 130 15.13 4.31 13.19
N VAL A 131 15.07 5.60 12.85
CA VAL A 131 16.21 6.51 12.86
C VAL A 131 16.76 6.66 14.28
N ALA A 132 15.91 6.85 15.28
CA ALA A 132 16.33 6.96 16.68
C ALA A 132 17.11 5.73 17.18
N LEU A 133 16.76 4.54 16.67
CA LEU A 133 17.43 3.28 17.00
C LEU A 133 18.71 3.03 16.17
N SER A 134 18.76 3.54 14.94
CA SER A 134 19.83 3.24 13.98
C SER A 134 20.93 4.32 13.95
N ASP A 135 20.57 5.57 14.24
CA ASP A 135 21.48 6.73 14.24
C ASP A 135 21.95 7.08 15.66
N PRO A 136 23.23 6.83 15.99
CA PRO A 136 23.78 7.17 17.31
C PRO A 136 23.92 8.68 17.57
N THR A 137 23.81 9.51 16.54
CA THR A 137 23.91 10.97 16.63
C THR A 137 22.56 11.63 16.91
N ASP A 138 21.47 11.11 16.33
CA ASP A 138 20.12 11.63 16.55
C ASP A 138 19.60 11.31 17.96
N ARG A 139 19.77 10.06 18.41
CA ARG A 139 19.32 9.56 19.73
C ARG A 139 17.86 9.89 20.06
N GLY A 140 16.99 9.97 19.05
CA GLY A 140 15.56 10.25 19.22
C GLY A 140 15.18 11.72 19.17
N TYR A 141 16.11 12.63 18.84
CA TYR A 141 15.80 14.05 18.68
C TYR A 141 14.75 14.28 17.60
N LEU A 142 14.91 13.70 16.40
CA LEU A 142 13.96 13.88 15.30
C LEU A 142 12.56 13.37 15.66
N LEU A 143 12.46 12.22 16.34
CA LEU A 143 11.19 11.69 16.83
C LEU A 143 10.53 12.64 17.85
N ALA A 144 11.29 13.10 18.84
CA ALA A 144 10.78 14.00 19.86
C ALA A 144 10.32 15.34 19.26
N ASN A 145 11.08 15.89 18.31
CA ASN A 145 10.75 17.11 17.59
C ASN A 145 9.47 16.96 16.76
N PHE A 146 9.30 15.82 16.08
CA PHE A 146 8.08 15.52 15.34
C PHE A 146 6.86 15.46 16.27
N ILE A 147 6.94 14.72 17.37
CA ILE A 147 5.84 14.58 18.34
C ILE A 147 5.48 15.93 18.97
N GLN A 148 6.48 16.75 19.32
CA GLN A 148 6.25 18.07 19.91
C GLN A 148 5.44 18.99 18.98
N HIS A 149 5.71 18.97 17.68
CA HIS A 149 5.01 19.82 16.72
C HIS A 149 3.66 19.25 16.27
N HIS A 150 3.43 17.94 16.40
CA HIS A 150 2.22 17.25 15.97
C HIS A 150 1.34 16.75 17.15
N GLN A 151 1.53 17.32 18.33
CA GLN A 151 1.01 16.82 19.62
C GLN A 151 -0.52 16.68 19.70
N ALA A 152 -1.28 17.43 18.91
CA ALA A 152 -2.74 17.36 18.87
C ALA A 152 -3.31 16.29 17.92
N GLY A 153 -2.49 15.73 17.03
CA GLY A 153 -2.90 14.73 16.04
C GLY A 153 -2.44 13.30 16.35
N ILE A 154 -1.36 13.15 17.12
CA ILE A 154 -0.75 11.85 17.39
C ILE A 154 -1.38 11.22 18.64
N SER A 155 -2.00 10.06 18.46
CA SER A 155 -2.51 9.25 19.56
C SER A 155 -1.38 8.44 20.20
N ASN A 156 -1.47 8.22 21.51
CA ASN A 156 -0.54 7.32 22.21
C ASN A 156 -0.57 5.89 21.63
N SER A 157 -1.70 5.50 21.04
CA SER A 157 -1.86 4.20 20.37
C SER A 157 -0.91 4.06 19.17
N GLU A 158 -0.73 5.10 18.35
CA GLU A 158 0.16 5.07 17.18
C GLU A 158 1.63 5.02 17.58
N LEU A 159 2.01 5.73 18.65
CA LEU A 159 3.35 5.64 19.22
C LEU A 159 3.66 4.21 19.67
N VAL A 160 2.75 3.61 20.44
CA VAL A 160 2.90 2.23 20.93
C VAL A 160 2.98 1.23 19.78
N GLU A 161 2.18 1.42 18.74
CA GLU A 161 2.20 0.58 17.54
C GLU A 161 3.57 0.60 16.84
N ALA A 162 4.14 1.79 16.60
CA ALA A 162 5.43 1.94 15.96
C ALA A 162 6.55 1.25 16.76
N TRP A 163 6.55 1.40 18.08
CA TRP A 163 7.52 0.73 18.97
C TRP A 163 7.37 -0.79 18.94
N TYR A 164 6.15 -1.32 19.03
CA TYR A 164 5.90 -2.75 18.96
C TYR A 164 6.29 -3.33 17.60
N GLN A 165 5.98 -2.65 16.50
CA GLN A 165 6.33 -3.08 15.16
C GLN A 165 7.85 -3.22 15.00
N LEU A 166 8.63 -2.25 15.48
CA LEU A 166 10.10 -2.32 15.43
C LEU A 166 10.67 -3.38 16.39
N ALA A 167 10.12 -3.47 17.61
CA ALA A 167 10.59 -4.42 18.61
C ALA A 167 10.30 -5.88 18.22
N ALA A 168 9.14 -6.14 17.58
CA ALA A 168 8.73 -7.46 17.13
C ALA A 168 9.74 -8.09 16.14
N LEU A 169 10.49 -7.28 15.39
CA LEU A 169 11.53 -7.77 14.46
C LEU A 169 12.66 -8.53 15.16
N LYS A 170 12.92 -8.23 16.45
CA LYS A 170 14.07 -8.78 17.20
C LYS A 170 13.67 -9.47 18.51
N ASN A 171 12.43 -9.30 18.98
CA ASN A 171 11.97 -9.80 20.27
C ASN A 171 10.64 -10.57 20.13
N PRO A 172 10.63 -11.90 20.33
CA PRO A 172 9.41 -12.72 20.27
C PRO A 172 8.33 -12.31 21.28
N GLN A 173 8.73 -11.80 22.46
CA GLN A 173 7.76 -11.29 23.44
C GLN A 173 7.08 -10.02 22.93
N ALA A 174 7.82 -9.15 22.24
CA ALA A 174 7.26 -7.96 21.62
C ALA A 174 6.35 -8.32 20.44
N GLU A 175 6.67 -9.37 19.67
CA GLU A 175 5.80 -9.89 18.60
C GLU A 175 4.46 -10.37 19.18
N HIS A 176 4.48 -11.14 20.27
CA HIS A 176 3.23 -11.57 20.90
C HIS A 176 2.42 -10.40 21.45
N ALA A 177 3.06 -9.46 22.16
CA ALA A 177 2.39 -8.26 22.66
C ALA A 177 1.81 -7.40 21.52
N TYR A 178 2.52 -7.31 20.39
CA TYR A 178 2.04 -6.62 19.20
C TYR A 178 0.79 -7.29 18.62
N SER A 179 0.76 -8.62 18.55
CA SER A 179 -0.42 -9.37 18.08
C SER A 179 -1.67 -9.10 18.93
N GLN A 180 -1.52 -9.08 20.26
CA GLN A 180 -2.60 -8.76 21.19
C GLN A 180 -3.06 -7.31 21.01
N PHE A 181 -2.13 -6.37 20.88
CA PHE A 181 -2.44 -4.96 20.65
C PHE A 181 -3.24 -4.75 19.35
N LEU A 182 -2.86 -5.45 18.27
CA LEU A 182 -3.59 -5.40 16.99
C LEU A 182 -4.99 -6.00 17.11
N GLU A 183 -5.15 -7.09 17.86
CA GLU A 183 -6.44 -7.72 18.15
C GLU A 183 -7.36 -6.76 18.93
N ASP A 184 -6.85 -6.13 19.99
CA ASP A 184 -7.58 -5.14 20.78
C ASP A 184 -7.98 -3.92 19.94
N ARG A 185 -7.10 -3.46 19.05
CA ARG A 185 -7.41 -2.39 18.10
C ARG A 185 -8.54 -2.80 17.17
N PHE A 186 -8.47 -4.00 16.60
CA PHE A 186 -9.50 -4.54 15.72
C PHE A 186 -10.85 -4.68 16.42
N ASN A 187 -10.86 -5.22 17.64
CA ASN A 187 -12.07 -5.37 18.44
C ASN A 187 -12.71 -4.01 18.76
N ARG A 188 -11.92 -3.01 19.17
CA ARG A 188 -12.41 -1.63 19.39
C ARG A 188 -13.02 -1.01 18.13
N LEU A 189 -12.42 -1.23 16.96
CA LEU A 189 -12.98 -0.75 15.70
C LEU A 189 -14.33 -1.42 15.39
N ARG A 190 -14.43 -2.73 15.63
CA ARG A 190 -15.70 -3.45 15.45
C ARG A 190 -16.78 -2.99 16.40
N GLU A 191 -16.45 -2.77 17.67
CA GLU A 191 -17.39 -2.25 18.66
C GLU A 191 -17.94 -0.89 18.25
N LYS A 192 -17.08 0.02 17.78
CA LYS A 192 -17.50 1.32 17.24
C LYS A 192 -18.46 1.16 16.07
N GLN A 193 -18.12 0.33 15.08
CA GLN A 193 -18.99 0.07 13.92
C GLN A 193 -20.35 -0.51 14.34
N VAL A 194 -20.36 -1.47 15.26
CA VAL A 194 -21.60 -2.06 15.78
C VAL A 194 -22.44 -1.00 16.51
N SER A 195 -21.82 -0.17 17.35
CA SER A 195 -22.53 0.90 18.06
C SER A 195 -23.15 1.93 17.12
N GLU A 196 -22.46 2.28 16.03
CA GLU A 196 -22.95 3.20 15.00
C GLU A 196 -24.16 2.60 14.27
N ILE A 197 -24.11 1.31 13.92
CA ILE A 197 -25.24 0.60 13.30
C ILE A 197 -26.46 0.59 14.23
N ILE A 198 -26.25 0.30 15.53
CA ILE A 198 -27.33 0.30 16.52
C ILE A 198 -27.96 1.70 16.66
N GLU A 199 -27.15 2.76 16.66
CA GLU A 199 -27.67 4.13 16.67
C GLU A 199 -28.49 4.45 15.43
N LEU A 200 -28.02 4.05 14.24
CA LEU A 200 -28.72 4.27 12.99
C LEU A 200 -30.06 3.53 12.95
N ASP A 201 -30.10 2.28 13.42
CA ASP A 201 -31.33 1.48 13.51
C ASP A 201 -32.33 2.10 14.50
N LYS A 202 -31.84 2.55 15.66
CA LYS A 202 -32.67 3.26 16.63
C LYS A 202 -33.27 4.53 16.02
N ARG A 203 -32.47 5.38 15.35
CA ARG A 203 -32.96 6.59 14.67
C ARG A 203 -33.98 6.26 13.57
N ALA A 204 -33.78 5.19 12.83
CA ALA A 204 -34.74 4.73 11.82
C ALA A 204 -36.07 4.32 12.48
N SER A 205 -36.02 3.53 13.57
CA SER A 205 -37.21 3.10 14.31
C SER A 205 -37.97 4.26 14.97
N ASP A 206 -37.27 5.27 15.50
CA ASP A 206 -37.89 6.46 16.09
C ASP A 206 -38.58 7.34 15.02
N THR A 207 -38.01 7.40 13.81
CA THR A 207 -38.60 8.09 12.65
C THR A 207 -39.88 7.38 12.18
N GLU A 208 -39.94 6.06 12.26
CA GLU A 208 -41.16 5.29 11.97
C GLU A 208 -42.26 5.48 13.04
N ARG A 209 -41.87 5.58 14.32
CA ARG A 209 -42.80 5.82 15.44
C ARG A 209 -43.39 7.24 15.43
N GLN A 210 -42.61 8.26 15.07
CA GLN A 210 -43.15 9.63 14.94
C GLN A 210 -44.15 9.77 13.78
N ASN A 211 -44.10 8.92 12.76
CA ASN A 211 -45.05 8.91 11.66
C ASN A 211 -46.36 8.16 11.95
N THR A 212 -46.50 7.50 13.11
CA THR A 212 -47.65 6.64 13.45
C THR A 212 -48.56 7.14 14.58
N VAL A 213 -48.25 8.27 15.24
CA VAL A 213 -49.06 8.80 16.35
C VAL A 213 -49.78 10.08 15.94
N ALA A 214 -51.02 9.95 15.45
CA ALA A 214 -51.99 11.06 15.35
C ALA A 214 -52.90 11.08 16.59
N PRO A 215 -53.28 12.24 17.15
CA PRO A 215 -54.06 12.31 18.40
C PRO A 215 -55.52 11.89 18.19
N GLN A 216 -56.04 11.00 19.05
CA GLN A 216 -57.47 10.68 19.12
C GLN A 216 -58.19 11.67 20.05
N GLN A 217 -59.25 12.30 19.55
CA GLN A 217 -60.15 13.17 20.31
C GLN A 217 -61.55 12.55 20.35
N GLU A 218 -62.07 12.36 21.57
CA GLU A 218 -63.44 11.93 21.84
C GLU A 218 -64.45 13.00 21.41
N LEU A 219 -65.54 12.56 20.79
CA LEU A 219 -66.56 13.44 20.23
C LEU A 219 -67.90 13.19 20.92
N ASN A 220 -68.35 14.13 21.75
CA ASN A 220 -69.70 14.13 22.30
C ASN A 220 -70.69 14.68 21.27
N ALA A 221 -71.81 13.97 21.14
CA ALA A 221 -72.87 14.22 20.20
C ALA A 221 -73.76 15.38 20.65
N GLU A 222 -73.90 16.39 19.78
CA GLU A 222 -75.18 17.01 19.39
C GLU A 222 -74.92 17.86 18.13
N ASP A 223 -75.42 17.37 16.97
CA ASP A 223 -75.92 18.14 15.80
C ASP A 223 -75.96 17.28 14.53
N ALA A 224 -76.89 16.32 14.52
CA ALA A 224 -76.99 15.22 13.54
C ALA A 224 -77.25 15.61 12.07
N LYS A 225 -77.28 16.91 11.70
CA LYS A 225 -77.43 17.36 10.30
C LYS A 225 -76.13 17.88 9.67
N ILE A 226 -75.24 18.48 10.45
CA ILE A 226 -73.92 18.93 9.96
C ILE A 226 -72.99 17.73 9.80
N TRP A 227 -73.12 16.73 10.69
CA TRP A 227 -72.36 15.48 10.66
C TRP A 227 -72.67 14.57 9.46
N TYR A 228 -73.87 14.64 8.87
CA TYR A 228 -74.19 13.81 7.69
C TYR A 228 -73.47 14.34 6.45
N VAL A 229 -73.51 15.65 6.21
CA VAL A 229 -72.81 16.29 5.09
C VAL A 229 -71.30 16.26 5.30
N ALA A 230 -70.82 16.56 6.50
CA ALA A 230 -69.41 16.43 6.87
C ALA A 230 -68.94 14.97 6.81
N GLY A 231 -69.79 14.00 7.17
CA GLY A 231 -69.51 12.57 7.10
C GLY A 231 -69.37 12.06 5.67
N VAL A 232 -70.26 12.46 4.77
CA VAL A 232 -70.13 12.12 3.34
C VAL A 232 -68.86 12.74 2.75
N LEU A 233 -68.56 14.00 3.08
CA LEU A 233 -67.35 14.68 2.61
C LEU A 233 -66.07 14.06 3.21
N ALA A 234 -66.11 13.63 4.47
CA ALA A 234 -65.03 12.89 5.12
C ALA A 234 -64.82 11.52 4.49
N VAL A 235 -65.89 10.77 4.16
CA VAL A 235 -65.76 9.48 3.46
C VAL A 235 -65.16 9.68 2.07
N VAL A 236 -65.56 10.71 1.33
CA VAL A 236 -64.97 11.05 0.04
C VAL A 236 -63.49 11.44 0.19
N LEU A 237 -63.13 12.24 1.21
CA LEU A 237 -61.73 12.59 1.49
C LEU A 237 -60.90 11.39 1.97
N ILE A 238 -61.50 10.44 2.69
CA ILE A 238 -60.85 9.19 3.10
C ILE A 238 -60.65 8.27 1.88
N LEU A 239 -61.61 8.23 0.95
CA LEU A 239 -61.45 7.46 -0.30
C LEU A 239 -60.42 8.10 -1.23
N ILE A 240 -60.40 9.43 -1.34
CA ILE A 240 -59.40 10.16 -2.12
C ILE A 240 -58.02 10.05 -1.46
N GLY A 241 -57.93 10.23 -0.14
CA GLY A 241 -56.71 10.08 0.64
C GLY A 241 -56.20 8.64 0.67
N GLY A 242 -57.11 7.65 0.70
CA GLY A 242 -56.81 6.23 0.57
C GLY A 242 -56.31 5.87 -0.83
N ALA A 243 -56.90 6.44 -1.88
CA ALA A 243 -56.43 6.27 -3.25
C ALA A 243 -55.08 6.96 -3.50
N LEU A 244 -54.87 8.18 -2.96
CA LEU A 244 -53.59 8.88 -2.97
C LEU A 244 -52.53 8.10 -2.17
N GLY A 245 -52.88 7.64 -0.98
CA GLY A 245 -52.02 6.84 -0.11
C GLY A 245 -51.65 5.50 -0.74
N TYR A 246 -52.60 4.83 -1.41
CA TYR A 246 -52.34 3.61 -2.16
C TYR A 246 -51.43 3.88 -3.37
N ARG A 247 -51.60 5.00 -4.09
CA ARG A 247 -50.69 5.39 -5.18
C ARG A 247 -49.29 5.77 -4.68
N ILE A 248 -49.18 6.50 -3.57
CA ILE A 248 -47.90 6.85 -2.96
C ILE A 248 -47.19 5.60 -2.40
N ARG A 249 -47.93 4.69 -1.77
CA ARG A 249 -47.39 3.44 -1.22
C ARG A 249 -46.93 2.49 -2.32
N THR A 250 -47.67 2.39 -3.43
CA THR A 250 -47.26 1.58 -4.59
C THR A 250 -46.07 2.20 -5.33
N GLN A 251 -45.98 3.54 -5.43
CA GLN A 251 -44.77 4.19 -5.96
C GLN A 251 -43.55 3.99 -5.04
N LYS A 252 -43.70 4.20 -3.72
CA LYS A 252 -42.62 3.99 -2.74
C LYS A 252 -42.16 2.54 -2.67
N SER A 253 -43.09 1.58 -2.76
CA SER A 253 -42.75 0.15 -2.80
C SER A 253 -41.96 -0.22 -4.06
N LYS A 254 -42.31 0.35 -5.23
CA LYS A 254 -41.53 0.16 -6.46
C LYS A 254 -40.14 0.79 -6.36
N SER A 255 -40.02 2.03 -5.89
CA SER A 255 -38.71 2.70 -5.76
C SER A 255 -37.82 2.07 -4.69
N PHE A 256 -38.40 1.55 -3.60
CA PHE A 256 -37.65 0.86 -2.56
C PHE A 256 -37.18 -0.52 -3.04
N ALA A 257 -38.04 -1.29 -3.72
CA ALA A 257 -37.66 -2.56 -4.34
C ALA A 257 -36.58 -2.37 -5.43
N GLU A 258 -36.67 -1.31 -6.23
CA GLU A 258 -35.63 -0.93 -7.20
C GLU A 258 -34.31 -0.50 -6.51
N SER A 259 -34.39 0.22 -5.37
CA SER A 259 -33.19 0.60 -4.60
C SER A 259 -32.53 -0.60 -3.90
N GLU A 260 -33.33 -1.52 -3.36
CA GLU A 260 -32.84 -2.72 -2.67
C GLU A 260 -32.20 -3.71 -3.66
N THR A 261 -32.81 -3.86 -4.85
CA THR A 261 -32.21 -4.65 -5.94
C THR A 261 -30.97 -4.01 -6.53
N ALA A 262 -30.89 -2.68 -6.63
CA ALA A 262 -29.67 -1.99 -7.06
C ALA A 262 -28.52 -2.16 -6.05
N LYS A 263 -28.82 -2.06 -4.74
CA LYS A 263 -27.82 -2.28 -3.67
C LYS A 263 -27.32 -3.72 -3.63
N SER A 264 -28.19 -4.71 -3.78
CA SER A 264 -27.78 -6.12 -3.80
C SER A 264 -26.95 -6.46 -5.04
N GLN A 265 -27.30 -5.90 -6.21
CA GLN A 265 -26.49 -6.02 -7.42
C GLN A 265 -25.10 -5.36 -7.25
N GLN A 266 -25.03 -4.20 -6.60
CA GLN A 266 -23.76 -3.53 -6.31
C GLN A 266 -22.88 -4.33 -5.33
N LEU A 267 -23.47 -4.98 -4.34
CA LEU A 267 -22.72 -5.84 -3.42
C LEU A 267 -22.21 -7.09 -4.17
N GLU A 268 -23.00 -7.67 -5.07
CA GLU A 268 -22.55 -8.78 -5.91
C GLU A 268 -21.40 -8.42 -6.84
N THR A 269 -21.41 -7.22 -7.44
CA THR A 269 -20.30 -6.78 -8.30
C THR A 269 -19.02 -6.62 -7.49
N GLN A 270 -19.10 -6.03 -6.29
CA GLN A 270 -17.96 -5.93 -5.39
C GLN A 270 -17.41 -7.30 -4.97
N VAL A 271 -18.27 -8.26 -4.64
CA VAL A 271 -17.84 -9.63 -4.32
C VAL A 271 -17.19 -10.31 -5.53
N LYS A 272 -17.73 -10.11 -6.74
CA LYS A 272 -17.14 -10.65 -7.99
C LYS A 272 -15.77 -10.03 -8.27
N GLU A 273 -15.60 -8.73 -8.05
CA GLU A 273 -14.31 -8.05 -8.17
C GLU A 273 -13.30 -8.57 -7.14
N LEU A 274 -13.70 -8.65 -5.87
CA LEU A 274 -12.82 -9.10 -4.79
C LEU A 274 -12.39 -10.57 -4.96
N THR A 275 -13.31 -11.43 -5.44
CA THR A 275 -13.00 -12.84 -5.76
C THR A 275 -12.08 -12.95 -6.98
N PHE A 276 -12.25 -12.08 -7.98
CA PHE A 276 -11.35 -12.01 -9.13
C PHE A 276 -9.93 -11.58 -8.73
N VAL A 277 -9.79 -10.54 -7.90
CA VAL A 277 -8.50 -10.09 -7.36
C VAL A 277 -7.83 -11.19 -6.54
N ASN A 278 -8.56 -11.85 -5.64
CA ASN A 278 -8.03 -12.99 -4.88
C ASN A 278 -7.53 -14.13 -5.78
N LYS A 279 -8.26 -14.42 -6.87
CA LYS A 279 -7.85 -15.42 -7.86
C LYS A 279 -6.58 -14.98 -8.62
N GLN A 280 -6.43 -13.71 -8.93
CA GLN A 280 -5.21 -13.18 -9.54
C GLN A 280 -4.01 -13.27 -8.59
N LEU A 281 -4.17 -12.88 -7.33
CA LEU A 281 -3.12 -12.96 -6.31
C LEU A 281 -2.64 -14.41 -6.11
N LYS A 282 -3.58 -15.38 -6.03
CA LYS A 282 -3.22 -16.81 -5.95
C LYS A 282 -2.38 -17.27 -7.14
N ARG A 283 -2.72 -16.83 -8.35
CA ARG A 283 -1.94 -17.16 -9.57
C ARG A 283 -0.54 -16.55 -9.53
N GLN A 284 -0.39 -15.33 -9.02
CA GLN A 284 0.93 -14.70 -8.86
C GLN A 284 1.77 -15.46 -7.84
N LEU A 285 1.20 -15.82 -6.69
CA LEU A 285 1.88 -16.60 -5.67
C LEU A 285 2.35 -17.96 -6.21
N GLU A 286 1.52 -18.62 -7.00
CA GLU A 286 1.87 -19.91 -7.61
C GLU A 286 3.00 -19.79 -8.64
N LYS A 287 3.04 -18.70 -9.43
CA LYS A 287 4.16 -18.39 -10.33
C LYS A 287 5.45 -18.17 -9.56
N VAL A 288 5.42 -17.34 -8.51
CA VAL A 288 6.58 -17.08 -7.65
C VAL A 288 7.07 -18.37 -6.99
N PHE A 289 6.16 -19.19 -6.49
CA PHE A 289 6.51 -20.49 -5.90
C PHE A 289 7.14 -21.44 -6.92
N LYS A 290 6.63 -21.46 -8.14
CA LYS A 290 7.20 -22.28 -9.22
C LYS A 290 8.59 -21.83 -9.62
N GLU A 291 8.83 -20.52 -9.73
CA GLU A 291 10.16 -19.96 -9.98
C GLU A 291 11.10 -20.25 -8.83
N PHE A 292 10.65 -20.09 -7.58
CA PHE A 292 11.44 -20.43 -6.40
C PHE A 292 11.82 -21.92 -6.37
N LYS A 293 10.88 -22.81 -6.70
CA LYS A 293 11.14 -24.25 -6.80
C LYS A 293 12.12 -24.57 -7.93
N LYS A 294 12.03 -23.88 -9.07
CA LYS A 294 12.96 -24.03 -10.20
C LYS A 294 14.36 -23.59 -9.82
N ILE A 295 14.53 -22.41 -9.22
CA ILE A 295 15.82 -21.89 -8.73
C ILE A 295 16.41 -22.85 -7.68
N ARG A 296 15.61 -23.34 -6.75
CA ARG A 296 16.05 -24.32 -5.74
C ARG A 296 16.50 -25.63 -6.40
N SER A 297 15.75 -26.16 -7.36
CA SER A 297 16.14 -27.38 -8.08
C SER A 297 17.40 -27.20 -8.92
N GLN A 298 17.60 -26.02 -9.51
CA GLN A 298 18.81 -25.67 -10.26
C GLN A 298 20.01 -25.52 -9.32
N SER A 299 19.83 -24.88 -8.15
CA SER A 299 20.85 -24.78 -7.11
C SER A 299 21.21 -26.15 -6.53
N ASP A 300 20.23 -27.01 -6.26
CA ASP A 300 20.48 -28.36 -5.74
C ASP A 300 21.18 -29.24 -6.79
N ASN A 301 20.83 -29.11 -8.09
CA ASN A 301 21.56 -29.74 -9.19
C ASN A 301 23.00 -29.19 -9.34
N GLN A 302 23.20 -27.88 -9.19
CA GLN A 302 24.54 -27.26 -9.19
C GLN A 302 25.39 -27.74 -8.02
N LYS A 303 24.82 -27.82 -6.82
CA LYS A 303 25.50 -28.37 -5.63
C LYS A 303 25.87 -29.84 -5.81
N LEU A 304 25.00 -30.63 -6.43
CA LEU A 304 25.28 -32.03 -6.76
C LEU A 304 26.38 -32.15 -7.82
N LEU A 305 26.38 -31.31 -8.86
CA LEU A 305 27.43 -31.25 -9.88
C LEU A 305 28.80 -30.92 -9.29
N ILE A 306 28.86 -29.92 -8.40
CA ILE A 306 30.09 -29.53 -7.70
C ILE A 306 30.56 -30.67 -6.79
N ALA A 307 29.65 -31.34 -6.08
CA ALA A 307 29.99 -32.50 -5.26
C ALA A 307 30.54 -33.66 -6.11
N CYS A 308 29.93 -33.95 -7.27
CA CYS A 308 30.43 -34.95 -8.22
C CYS A 308 31.83 -34.58 -8.72
N ALA A 309 32.05 -33.32 -9.13
CA ALA A 309 33.35 -32.84 -9.62
C ALA A 309 34.44 -32.88 -8.54
N MET A 310 34.12 -32.54 -7.29
CA MET A 310 35.03 -32.61 -6.15
C MET A 310 35.50 -34.04 -5.89
N PHE A 311 34.62 -35.00 -6.09
CA PHE A 311 34.93 -36.43 -6.04
C PHE A 311 35.31 -36.98 -7.41
N GLY A 312 35.62 -36.16 -8.43
CA GLY A 312 36.05 -36.59 -9.76
C GLY A 312 35.13 -37.63 -10.43
N TYR A 313 33.82 -37.45 -10.28
CA TYR A 313 32.76 -38.24 -10.92
C TYR A 313 31.90 -37.35 -11.81
N THR A 314 31.17 -37.94 -12.76
CA THR A 314 30.11 -37.24 -13.49
C THR A 314 28.75 -37.69 -12.94
N PRO A 315 27.69 -36.86 -13.08
CA PRO A 315 26.35 -37.21 -12.60
C PRO A 315 25.76 -38.50 -13.17
N LEU A 316 26.30 -38.97 -14.31
CA LEU A 316 25.86 -40.18 -15.01
C LEU A 316 26.65 -41.44 -14.59
N SER A 317 27.75 -41.29 -13.86
CA SER A 317 28.64 -42.40 -13.46
C SER A 317 29.05 -42.32 -11.99
N ILE A 318 28.06 -42.24 -11.09
CA ILE A 318 28.31 -42.33 -9.64
C ILE A 318 28.55 -43.81 -9.27
N PRO A 319 29.73 -44.18 -8.75
CA PRO A 319 30.04 -45.58 -8.40
C PRO A 319 29.34 -46.01 -7.09
N ASP A 320 29.41 -47.31 -6.77
CA ASP A 320 28.78 -47.89 -5.58
C ASP A 320 29.19 -47.17 -4.27
N SER A 321 28.26 -47.17 -3.31
CA SER A 321 28.36 -46.52 -2.00
C SER A 321 29.66 -46.84 -1.26
N LYS A 322 30.19 -48.06 -1.42
CA LYS A 322 31.47 -48.48 -0.84
C LYS A 322 32.67 -47.76 -1.48
N ALA A 323 32.65 -47.57 -2.80
CA ALA A 323 33.71 -46.87 -3.53
C ALA A 323 33.73 -45.37 -3.19
N VAL A 324 32.55 -44.74 -3.04
CA VAL A 324 32.45 -43.34 -2.65
C VAL A 324 32.95 -43.12 -1.22
N ARG A 325 32.61 -44.00 -0.27
CA ARG A 325 33.13 -43.95 1.11
C ARG A 325 34.65 -44.15 1.18
N LEU A 326 35.19 -45.03 0.35
CA LEU A 326 36.63 -45.25 0.26
C LEU A 326 37.33 -44.00 -0.26
N ARG A 327 36.81 -43.38 -1.33
CA ARG A 327 37.36 -42.14 -1.90
C ARG A 327 37.25 -40.98 -0.92
N TYR A 328 36.14 -40.88 -0.18
CA TYR A 328 36.01 -39.90 0.92
C TYR A 328 37.10 -40.07 1.98
N LYS A 329 37.39 -41.30 2.42
CA LYS A 329 38.45 -41.57 3.41
C LYS A 329 39.85 -41.21 2.89
N GLN A 330 40.07 -41.33 1.58
CA GLN A 330 41.32 -40.91 0.94
C GLN A 330 41.44 -39.38 0.89
N LEU A 331 40.37 -38.70 0.47
CA LEU A 331 40.32 -37.24 0.40
C LEU A 331 40.36 -36.59 1.80
N SER A 332 39.68 -37.16 2.79
CA SER A 332 39.65 -36.60 4.16
C SER A 332 41.02 -36.64 4.84
N LYS A 333 41.89 -37.59 4.46
CA LYS A 333 43.29 -37.63 4.91
C LYS A 333 44.16 -36.57 4.24
N LEU A 334 43.80 -36.12 3.05
CA LEU A 334 44.53 -35.10 2.30
C LEU A 334 44.13 -33.69 2.77
N TYR A 335 42.84 -33.46 2.99
CA TYR A 335 42.29 -32.17 3.42
C TYR A 335 42.25 -31.99 4.95
N HIS A 336 42.92 -32.86 5.71
CA HIS A 336 42.96 -32.71 7.17
C HIS A 336 43.76 -31.45 7.55
N PRO A 337 43.31 -30.67 8.54
CA PRO A 337 44.02 -29.47 9.00
C PRO A 337 45.50 -29.73 9.37
N ASP A 338 45.75 -30.90 9.94
CA ASP A 338 47.10 -31.33 10.36
C ASP A 338 48.05 -31.66 9.19
N THR A 339 47.51 -31.88 7.98
CA THR A 339 48.26 -32.31 6.78
C THR A 339 48.36 -31.23 5.69
N ARG A 340 48.28 -29.95 6.07
CA ARG A 340 48.25 -28.75 5.20
C ARG A 340 46.90 -28.45 4.52
N GLY A 341 45.81 -29.10 4.93
CA GLY A 341 44.45 -28.75 4.50
C GLY A 341 43.88 -27.57 5.28
N THR A 342 42.91 -26.86 4.72
CA THR A 342 42.15 -25.82 5.45
C THR A 342 40.85 -26.39 6.02
N GLU A 343 40.40 -25.87 7.17
CA GLU A 343 39.14 -26.30 7.80
C GLU A 343 37.93 -26.13 6.87
N GLU A 344 37.98 -25.10 6.01
CA GLU A 344 36.96 -24.86 4.99
C GLU A 344 36.90 -25.97 3.92
N GLU A 345 38.04 -26.49 3.46
CA GLU A 345 38.10 -27.56 2.47
C GLU A 345 37.52 -28.86 3.03
N MET A 346 37.83 -29.17 4.29
CA MET A 346 37.27 -30.34 4.97
C MET A 346 35.75 -30.19 5.16
N LYS A 347 35.26 -28.98 5.49
CA LYS A 347 33.82 -28.68 5.58
C LYS A 347 33.12 -28.84 4.22
N ARG A 348 33.73 -28.36 3.13
CA ARG A 348 33.20 -28.53 1.76
C ARG A 348 33.16 -30.00 1.35
N LEU A 349 34.19 -30.78 1.68
CA LEU A 349 34.25 -32.23 1.43
C LEU A 349 33.13 -32.98 2.19
N ASN A 350 32.90 -32.63 3.46
CA ASN A 350 31.81 -33.21 4.27
C ASN A 350 30.43 -32.92 3.69
N GLN A 351 30.21 -31.69 3.23
CA GLN A 351 28.96 -31.27 2.60
C GLN A 351 28.74 -32.00 1.27
N ALA A 352 29.77 -32.10 0.43
CA ALA A 352 29.73 -32.83 -0.83
C ALA A 352 29.45 -34.33 -0.63
N PHE A 353 30.11 -34.97 0.35
CA PHE A 353 29.84 -36.37 0.70
C PHE A 353 28.38 -36.59 1.15
N LYS A 354 27.85 -35.70 1.99
CA LYS A 354 26.46 -35.77 2.44
C LYS A 354 25.48 -35.66 1.26
N LEU A 355 25.70 -34.73 0.35
CA LEU A 355 24.86 -34.56 -0.84
C LEU A 355 24.88 -35.79 -1.76
N LEU A 356 26.05 -36.38 -2.00
CA LEU A 356 26.18 -37.62 -2.77
C LEU A 356 25.47 -38.78 -2.09
N SER A 357 25.65 -38.94 -0.77
CA SER A 357 24.98 -40.01 -0.01
C SER A 357 23.46 -39.91 -0.02
N GLN A 358 22.90 -38.69 0.05
CA GLN A 358 21.47 -38.44 -0.01
C GLN A 358 20.87 -38.70 -1.40
N ASN A 359 21.64 -38.44 -2.46
CA ASN A 359 21.19 -38.72 -3.82
C ASN A 359 21.18 -40.23 -4.12
N MET A 360 22.17 -40.97 -3.61
CA MET A 360 22.23 -42.43 -3.73
C MET A 360 21.11 -43.17 -2.97
N THR A 361 20.48 -42.54 -1.97
CA THR A 361 19.31 -43.09 -1.27
C THR A 361 17.97 -42.76 -1.92
N LYS A 362 17.94 -41.82 -2.88
CA LYS A 362 16.73 -41.34 -3.56
C LYS A 362 16.54 -41.95 -4.96
N ALA A 363 17.61 -42.47 -5.55
CA ALA A 363 17.59 -43.32 -6.74
C ALA A 363 17.33 -44.77 -6.31
#